data_AF-A0A0Q9LAW8-F1
#
_entry.id   AF-A0A0Q9LAW8-F1
#
_cell.length_a   1.000
_cell.length_b   1.000
_cell.length_c   1.000
_cell.angle_alpha   90.00
_cell.angle_beta   90.00
_cell.angle_gamma   90.00
#
_symmetry.space_group_name_H-M   'P 1'
#
loop_
_entity.id
_entity.type
_entity.pdbx_description
1 polymer ?
#
loop_
_entity_poly.entity_id
_entity_poly.type
_entity_poly.pdbx_seq_one_letter_code
_entity_poly.pdbx_strand_id
1 'polypeptide(L)'
;MITSRQMVIEQGLDYLRDVGSDQLCNICIANGGSCCKGCRNLSFKSGCRIRNTSCTAWLCGFLRYFLYEVDLLEEWHSFWKQVPGRDYREDYTPDYFEFQKTLIKRDLRFLSHELAEDLNILSKNYPEQGYMFVLRERIDSNLDLLFDGECPDKRAIIKSNLGALSSEFYRFHKALETYRQQLEQTSLV
;
A
#
# COMPACT_ATOMS: atom_id res chain seq x y z
N MET A 1 17.56 4.96 -19.04
CA MET A 1 18.75 5.22 -18.21
C MET A 1 19.14 3.90 -17.55
N ILE A 2 20.43 3.60 -17.36
CA ILE A 2 20.83 2.44 -16.55
C ILE A 2 20.73 2.83 -15.08
N THR A 3 20.09 2.00 -14.25
CA THR A 3 20.00 2.18 -12.80
C THR A 3 20.57 0.96 -12.08
N SER A 4 20.85 1.09 -10.78
CA SER A 4 21.22 -0.05 -9.92
C SER A 4 20.00 -0.60 -9.17
N ARG A 5 20.02 -1.90 -8.87
CA ARG A 5 19.00 -2.55 -8.02
C ARG A 5 18.83 -1.83 -6.68
N GLN A 6 19.95 -1.48 -6.04
CA GLN A 6 19.94 -0.81 -4.74
C GLN A 6 19.23 0.55 -4.80
N MET A 7 19.52 1.36 -5.82
CA MET A 7 18.90 2.67 -6.01
C MET A 7 17.38 2.59 -6.25
N VAL A 8 16.90 1.52 -6.90
CA VAL A 8 15.46 1.29 -7.09
C VAL A 8 14.77 0.86 -5.80
N ILE A 9 15.42 -0.01 -5.00
CA ILE A 9 14.92 -0.37 -3.68
C ILE A 9 14.83 0.87 -2.79
N GLU A 10 15.87 1.71 -2.76
CA GLU A 10 15.90 2.95 -1.97
C GLU A 10 14.78 3.91 -2.37
N GLN A 11 14.59 4.15 -3.68
CA GLN A 11 13.48 4.97 -4.16
C GLN A 11 12.11 4.43 -3.70
N GLY A 12 11.89 3.12 -3.78
CA GLY A 12 10.67 2.50 -3.29
C GLY A 12 10.46 2.66 -1.78
N LEU A 13 11.54 2.52 -0.99
CA LEU A 13 11.51 2.68 0.46
C LEU A 13 11.30 4.13 0.89
N ASP A 14 11.94 5.09 0.22
CA ASP A 14 11.78 6.50 0.50
C ASP A 14 10.36 6.96 0.15
N TYR A 15 9.83 6.53 -0.99
CA TYR A 15 8.42 6.77 -1.33
C TYR A 15 7.48 6.20 -0.27
N LEU A 16 7.68 4.94 0.16
CA LEU A 16 6.87 4.31 1.20
C LEU A 16 6.97 5.03 2.55
N ARG A 17 8.12 5.64 2.87
CA ARG A 17 8.31 6.44 4.08
C ARG A 17 7.57 7.76 4.00
N ASP A 18 7.65 8.43 2.85
CA ASP A 18 7.01 9.72 2.60
C ASP A 18 5.47 9.61 2.58
N VAL A 19 4.93 8.49 2.10
CA VAL A 19 3.48 8.23 2.22
C VAL A 19 3.06 7.77 3.61
N GLY A 20 3.99 7.45 4.53
CA GLY A 20 3.67 7.06 5.91
C GLY A 20 3.33 5.58 6.13
N SER A 21 3.82 4.69 5.25
CA SER A 21 3.52 3.24 5.34
C SER A 21 3.94 2.61 6.68
N ASP A 22 4.92 3.18 7.37
CA ASP A 22 5.38 2.75 8.69
C ASP A 22 4.26 2.80 9.74
N GLN A 23 3.42 3.84 9.69
CA GLN A 23 2.32 4.03 10.64
C GLN A 23 1.28 2.91 10.50
N LEU A 24 0.91 2.58 9.26
CA LEU A 24 -0.02 1.49 8.95
C LEU A 24 0.58 0.12 9.31
N CYS A 25 1.85 -0.09 8.96
CA CYS A 25 2.55 -1.33 9.22
C CYS A 25 2.67 -1.62 10.72
N ASN A 26 2.94 -0.60 11.54
CA ASN A 26 3.06 -0.75 12.99
C ASN A 26 1.77 -1.27 13.63
N ILE A 27 0.60 -0.74 13.22
CA ILE A 27 -0.70 -1.22 13.70
C ILE A 27 -0.94 -2.66 13.26
N CYS A 28 -0.68 -2.99 11.99
CA CYS A 28 -0.88 -4.33 11.47
C CYS A 28 0.03 -5.35 12.17
N ILE A 29 1.31 -5.02 12.38
CA ILE A 29 2.29 -5.90 13.03
C ILE A 29 1.90 -6.14 14.50
N ALA A 30 1.50 -5.09 15.22
CA ALA A 30 1.07 -5.20 16.62
C ALA A 30 -0.13 -6.12 16.79
N ASN A 31 -1.05 -6.13 15.81
CA ASN A 31 -2.31 -6.87 15.85
C ASN A 31 -2.30 -8.18 15.04
N GLY A 32 -1.11 -8.76 14.77
CA GLY A 32 -0.98 -10.08 14.12
C GLY A 32 -1.29 -10.09 12.61
N GLY A 33 -1.52 -8.91 12.01
CA GLY A 33 -1.78 -8.69 10.60
C GLY A 33 -0.53 -8.39 9.75
N SER A 34 0.65 -8.91 10.12
CA SER A 34 1.86 -8.70 9.32
C SER A 34 1.72 -9.31 7.92
N CYS A 35 2.04 -8.55 6.87
CA CYS A 35 2.05 -9.04 5.49
C CYS A 35 3.24 -9.96 5.18
N CYS A 36 4.30 -9.90 5.99
CA CYS A 36 5.47 -10.77 5.84
C CYS A 36 5.34 -12.06 6.67
N LYS A 37 4.13 -12.44 7.13
CA LYS A 37 3.93 -13.67 7.91
C LYS A 37 4.53 -14.87 7.17
N GLY A 38 5.36 -15.64 7.88
CA GLY A 38 6.09 -16.79 7.33
C GLY A 38 7.37 -16.45 6.56
N CYS A 39 7.78 -15.18 6.46
CA CYS A 39 9.07 -14.81 5.88
C CYS A 39 10.21 -15.03 6.88
N ARG A 40 11.30 -15.67 6.44
CA ARG A 40 12.51 -15.88 7.26
C ARG A 40 13.18 -14.58 7.74
N ASN A 41 12.94 -13.47 7.02
CA ASN A 41 13.49 -12.16 7.34
C ASN A 41 12.56 -11.31 8.24
N LEU A 42 11.40 -11.85 8.65
CA LEU A 42 10.48 -11.18 9.55
C LEU A 42 10.97 -11.33 11.00
N SER A 43 11.23 -10.20 11.65
CA SER A 43 11.47 -10.15 13.10
C SER A 43 10.14 -9.96 13.83
N PHE A 44 9.90 -10.74 14.89
CA PHE A 44 8.71 -10.60 15.72
C PHE A 44 8.54 -9.16 16.19
N LYS A 45 7.34 -8.59 16.00
CA LYS A 45 6.97 -7.20 16.36
C LYS A 45 7.84 -6.07 15.77
N SER A 46 8.83 -6.36 14.93
CA SER A 46 9.71 -5.35 14.32
C SER A 46 9.61 -5.28 12.79
N GLY A 47 8.83 -6.16 12.16
CA GLY A 47 8.68 -6.19 10.72
C GLY A 47 9.87 -6.83 9.99
N CYS A 48 9.92 -6.63 8.67
CA CYS A 48 10.97 -7.20 7.82
C CYS A 48 12.31 -6.47 8.02
N ARG A 49 13.40 -7.22 8.21
CA ARG A 49 14.75 -6.66 8.39
C ARG A 49 15.54 -6.48 7.10
N ILE A 50 15.15 -7.18 6.03
CA ILE A 50 15.85 -7.20 4.74
C ILE A 50 14.78 -7.19 3.66
N ARG A 51 14.51 -6.00 3.08
CA ARG A 51 13.64 -5.88 1.92
C ARG A 51 14.48 -5.99 0.66
N ASN A 52 14.06 -6.90 -0.22
CA ASN A 52 14.58 -7.01 -1.58
C ASN A 52 13.61 -6.29 -2.55
N THR A 53 13.88 -6.34 -3.84
CA THR A 53 13.06 -5.70 -4.89
C THR A 53 11.61 -6.16 -4.82
N SER A 54 11.38 -7.47 -4.77
CA SER A 54 10.03 -8.06 -4.75
C SER A 54 9.24 -7.73 -3.49
N CYS A 55 9.88 -7.81 -2.32
CA CYS A 55 9.26 -7.44 -1.04
C CYS A 55 9.00 -5.94 -0.93
N THR A 56 9.78 -5.11 -1.63
CA THR A 56 9.54 -3.66 -1.67
C THR A 56 8.38 -3.35 -2.60
N ALA A 57 8.32 -3.99 -3.76
CA ALA A 57 7.24 -3.81 -4.75
C ALA A 57 5.88 -4.30 -4.26
N TRP A 58 5.85 -5.37 -3.47
CA TRP A 58 4.61 -5.96 -2.97
C TRP A 58 4.01 -5.11 -1.84
N LEU A 59 2.80 -4.62 -2.08
CA LEU A 59 2.00 -3.91 -1.09
C LEU A 59 0.95 -4.86 -0.50
N CYS A 60 0.66 -4.71 0.79
CA CYS A 60 -0.48 -5.40 1.40
C CYS A 60 -1.79 -4.68 1.07
N GLY A 61 -2.94 -5.33 1.27
CA GLY A 61 -4.26 -4.76 0.98
C GLY A 61 -4.48 -3.35 1.55
N PHE A 62 -4.06 -3.06 2.79
CA PHE A 62 -4.21 -1.72 3.35
C PHE A 62 -3.33 -0.66 2.66
N LEU A 63 -2.09 -0.99 2.29
CA LEU A 63 -1.22 -0.07 1.56
C LEU A 63 -1.70 0.13 0.12
N ARG A 64 -2.20 -0.93 -0.53
CA ARG A 64 -2.81 -0.81 -1.86
C ARG A 64 -4.07 0.04 -1.79
N TYR A 65 -4.92 -0.17 -0.80
CA TYR A 65 -6.13 0.63 -0.58
C TYR A 65 -5.79 2.10 -0.34
N PHE A 66 -4.81 2.37 0.53
CA PHE A 66 -4.34 3.73 0.77
C PHE A 66 -3.90 4.41 -0.53
N LEU A 67 -2.99 3.78 -1.30
CA LEU A 67 -2.54 4.34 -2.58
C LEU A 67 -3.64 4.40 -3.64
N TYR A 68 -4.62 3.51 -3.60
CA TYR A 68 -5.79 3.53 -4.48
C TYR A 68 -6.63 4.78 -4.21
N GLU A 69 -6.93 5.08 -2.95
CA GLU A 69 -7.75 6.22 -2.57
C GLU A 69 -7.08 7.58 -2.84
N VAL A 70 -5.75 7.63 -2.91
CA VAL A 70 -5.01 8.86 -3.27
C VAL A 70 -4.55 8.88 -4.74
N ASP A 71 -5.08 7.99 -5.58
CA ASP A 71 -4.79 7.89 -7.03
C ASP A 71 -3.30 7.65 -7.38
N LEU A 72 -2.56 6.96 -6.50
CA LEU A 72 -1.13 6.66 -6.65
C LEU A 72 -0.82 5.17 -6.92
N LEU A 73 -1.81 4.29 -6.82
CA LEU A 73 -1.57 2.84 -6.97
C LEU A 73 -1.10 2.46 -8.39
N GLU A 74 -1.62 3.10 -9.44
CA GLU A 74 -1.17 2.88 -10.81
C GLU A 74 0.26 3.38 -11.06
N GLU A 75 0.63 4.52 -10.47
CA GLU A 75 2.02 5.04 -10.51
C GLU A 75 2.96 4.01 -9.90
N TRP A 76 2.61 3.50 -8.70
CA TRP A 76 3.37 2.47 -8.01
C TRP A 76 3.53 1.21 -8.87
N HIS A 77 2.43 0.66 -9.41
CA HIS A 77 2.48 -0.51 -10.28
C HIS A 77 3.33 -0.25 -11.53
N SER A 78 3.19 0.92 -12.16
CA SER A 78 3.93 1.26 -13.36
C SER A 78 5.43 1.44 -13.08
N PHE A 79 5.81 1.97 -11.92
CA PHE A 79 7.21 2.08 -11.52
C PHE A 79 7.83 0.68 -11.45
N TRP A 80 7.20 -0.21 -10.69
CA TRP A 80 7.73 -1.55 -10.46
C TRP A 80 7.66 -2.46 -11.68
N LYS A 81 6.70 -2.28 -12.60
CA LYS A 81 6.58 -3.05 -13.86
C LYS A 81 7.86 -3.02 -14.70
N GLN A 82 8.68 -1.98 -14.57
CA GLN A 82 9.96 -1.85 -15.28
C GLN A 82 11.07 -2.72 -14.68
N VAL A 83 10.91 -3.19 -13.44
CA VAL A 83 11.98 -3.89 -12.72
C VAL A 83 11.92 -5.38 -13.03
N PRO A 84 12.95 -5.95 -13.69
CA PRO A 84 12.97 -7.35 -14.09
C PRO A 84 13.33 -8.28 -12.93
N GLY A 85 13.11 -9.58 -13.10
CA GLY A 85 13.54 -10.61 -12.13
C GLY A 85 12.81 -10.62 -10.79
N ARG A 86 11.69 -9.90 -10.69
CA ARG A 86 10.81 -9.95 -9.50
C ARG A 86 9.97 -11.23 -9.54
N ASP A 87 9.85 -11.91 -8.40
CA ASP A 87 8.99 -13.07 -8.20
C ASP A 87 8.42 -13.09 -6.77
N TYR A 88 7.48 -13.99 -6.48
CA TYR A 88 6.82 -14.08 -5.17
C TYR A 88 7.82 -14.35 -4.06
N ARG A 89 8.18 -13.29 -3.32
CA ARG A 89 9.16 -13.30 -2.22
C ARG A 89 10.60 -13.67 -2.63
N GLU A 90 10.85 -13.86 -3.91
CA GLU A 90 12.18 -14.13 -4.48
C GLU A 90 12.62 -12.94 -5.33
N ASP A 91 13.93 -12.71 -5.42
CA ASP A 91 14.50 -11.57 -6.13
C ASP A 91 15.70 -12.01 -6.97
N TYR A 92 15.48 -12.02 -8.28
CA TYR A 92 16.45 -12.29 -9.33
C TYR A 92 16.78 -11.02 -10.12
N THR A 93 16.45 -9.84 -9.59
CA THR A 93 16.73 -8.56 -10.26
C THR A 93 18.25 -8.41 -10.45
N PRO A 94 18.73 -8.18 -11.70
CA PRO A 94 20.14 -7.93 -11.98
C PRO A 94 20.65 -6.71 -11.22
N ASP A 95 21.96 -6.64 -10.98
CA ASP A 95 22.55 -5.49 -10.27
C ASP A 95 22.34 -4.17 -11.02
N TYR A 96 22.27 -4.21 -12.35
CA TYR A 96 22.02 -3.06 -13.23
C TYR A 96 21.03 -3.42 -14.35
N PHE A 97 20.13 -2.49 -14.68
CA PHE A 97 19.13 -2.67 -15.73
C PHE A 97 18.60 -1.32 -16.25
N GLU A 98 17.89 -1.37 -17.39
CA GLU A 98 17.25 -0.18 -17.96
C GLU A 98 16.03 0.27 -17.17
N PHE A 99 15.93 1.58 -16.97
CA PHE A 99 14.91 2.20 -16.13
C PHE A 99 14.55 3.59 -16.66
N GLN A 100 13.27 3.96 -16.55
CA GLN A 100 12.76 5.22 -17.09
C GLN A 100 11.90 6.01 -16.11
N LYS A 101 10.88 5.39 -15.49
CA LYS A 101 9.96 6.09 -14.58
C LYS A 101 10.48 6.09 -13.15
N THR A 102 10.52 7.25 -12.52
CA THR A 102 10.84 7.44 -11.10
C THR A 102 9.57 7.66 -10.30
N LEU A 103 9.61 7.36 -9.00
CA LEU A 103 8.53 7.73 -8.08
C LEU A 103 8.68 9.20 -7.68
N ILE A 104 7.58 9.94 -7.69
CA ILE A 104 7.56 11.33 -7.23
C ILE A 104 7.29 11.35 -5.73
N LYS A 105 8.07 12.14 -4.99
CA LYS A 105 7.87 12.32 -3.55
C LYS A 105 6.48 12.92 -3.26
N ARG A 106 5.75 12.28 -2.35
CA ARG A 106 4.44 12.72 -1.86
C ARG A 106 4.43 12.64 -0.34
N ASP A 107 4.30 13.78 0.34
CA ASP A 107 4.12 13.78 1.79
C ASP A 107 2.64 13.57 2.12
N LEU A 108 2.30 12.31 2.38
CA LEU A 108 0.94 11.88 2.74
C LEU A 108 0.88 11.25 4.12
N ARG A 109 1.91 11.50 4.95
CA ARG A 109 1.99 10.93 6.30
C ARG A 109 0.79 11.30 7.16
N PHE A 110 0.21 12.48 6.95
CA PHE A 110 -1.00 12.88 7.68
C PHE A 110 -2.21 12.00 7.34
N LEU A 111 -2.42 11.62 6.06
CA LEU A 111 -3.50 10.72 5.68
C LEU A 111 -3.26 9.30 6.21
N SER A 112 -2.02 8.81 6.10
CA SER A 112 -1.65 7.50 6.65
C SER A 112 -1.85 7.43 8.16
N HIS A 113 -1.60 8.53 8.88
CA HIS A 113 -1.85 8.61 10.30
C HIS A 113 -3.34 8.45 10.62
N GLU A 114 -4.22 9.14 9.88
CA GLU A 114 -5.66 9.04 10.11
C GLU A 114 -6.19 7.62 9.86
N LEU A 115 -5.73 6.96 8.79
CA LEU A 115 -6.05 5.55 8.53
C LEU A 115 -5.47 4.63 9.60
N ALA A 116 -4.25 4.87 10.07
CA ALA A 116 -3.64 4.06 11.14
C ALA A 116 -4.45 4.12 12.43
N GLU A 117 -4.99 5.28 12.79
CA GLU A 117 -5.86 5.42 13.97
C GLU A 117 -7.20 4.70 13.79
N ASP A 118 -7.82 4.75 12.61
CA ASP A 118 -9.04 3.97 12.33
C ASP A 118 -8.76 2.45 12.47
N LEU A 119 -7.65 1.98 11.90
CA LEU A 119 -7.23 0.58 12.04
C LEU A 119 -6.92 0.20 13.51
N ASN A 120 -6.37 1.12 14.28
CA ASN A 120 -6.11 0.94 15.71
C ASN A 120 -7.42 0.81 16.50
N ILE A 121 -8.41 1.66 16.22
CA ILE A 121 -9.75 1.59 16.82
C ILE A 121 -10.42 0.27 16.45
N LEU A 122 -10.41 -0.11 15.17
CA LEU A 122 -10.97 -1.38 14.69
C LEU A 122 -10.33 -2.58 15.36
N SER A 123 -9.00 -2.58 15.54
CA SER A 123 -8.31 -3.67 16.22
C SER A 123 -8.72 -3.85 17.69
N LYS A 124 -9.23 -2.79 18.33
CA LYS A 124 -9.75 -2.83 19.70
C LYS A 124 -11.22 -3.26 19.73
N ASN A 125 -12.01 -2.82 18.75
CA ASN A 125 -13.43 -3.16 18.63
C ASN A 125 -13.65 -4.63 18.21
N TYR A 126 -12.74 -5.17 17.40
CA TYR A 126 -12.77 -6.53 16.87
C TYR A 126 -11.49 -7.29 17.29
N PRO A 127 -11.34 -7.63 18.58
CA PRO A 127 -10.11 -8.23 19.12
C PRO A 127 -9.91 -9.68 18.67
N GLU A 128 -10.89 -10.31 18.05
CA GLU A 128 -10.77 -11.68 17.53
C GLU A 128 -9.54 -11.85 16.64
N GLN A 129 -8.77 -12.89 16.97
CA GLN A 129 -7.54 -13.18 16.28
C GLN A 129 -7.81 -13.45 14.80
N GLY A 130 -7.28 -12.56 13.94
CA GLY A 130 -7.37 -12.70 12.49
C GLY A 130 -8.33 -11.74 11.79
N TYR A 131 -9.15 -10.95 12.50
CA TYR A 131 -10.03 -9.95 11.87
C TYR A 131 -9.25 -9.00 10.94
N MET A 132 -8.18 -8.39 11.47
CA MET A 132 -7.31 -7.48 10.71
C MET A 132 -6.67 -8.15 9.49
N PHE A 133 -6.35 -9.45 9.60
CA PHE A 133 -5.85 -10.22 8.47
C PHE A 133 -6.94 -10.42 7.42
N VAL A 134 -8.12 -10.88 7.82
CA VAL A 134 -9.25 -11.12 6.90
C VAL A 134 -9.68 -9.84 6.19
N LEU A 135 -9.77 -8.72 6.91
CA LEU A 135 -10.12 -7.43 6.33
C LEU A 135 -9.09 -7.01 5.25
N ARG A 136 -7.81 -7.10 5.58
CA ARG A 136 -6.71 -6.80 4.66
C ARG A 136 -6.77 -7.66 3.39
N GLU A 137 -6.95 -8.97 3.53
CA GLU A 137 -7.01 -9.87 2.38
C GLU A 137 -8.25 -9.60 1.52
N ARG A 138 -9.41 -9.32 2.13
CA ARG A 138 -10.64 -8.98 1.38
C ARG A 138 -10.47 -7.70 0.58
N ILE A 139 -9.82 -6.69 1.14
CA ILE A 139 -9.47 -5.46 0.44
C ILE A 139 -8.53 -5.77 -0.73
N ASP A 140 -7.45 -6.53 -0.48
CA ASP A 140 -6.45 -6.91 -1.48
C ASP A 140 -7.10 -7.62 -2.68
N SER A 141 -7.94 -8.64 -2.42
CA SER A 141 -8.64 -9.38 -3.46
C SER A 141 -9.63 -8.52 -4.26
N ASN A 142 -10.33 -7.56 -3.63
CA ASN A 142 -11.19 -6.64 -4.38
C ASN A 142 -10.36 -5.71 -5.28
N LEU A 143 -9.18 -5.29 -4.85
CA LEU A 143 -8.28 -4.49 -5.68
C LEU A 143 -7.74 -5.32 -6.85
N ASP A 144 -7.36 -6.59 -6.66
CA ASP A 144 -7.00 -7.46 -7.79
C ASP A 144 -8.11 -7.52 -8.84
N LEU A 145 -9.35 -7.80 -8.42
CA LEU A 145 -10.51 -7.82 -9.31
C LEU A 145 -10.76 -6.47 -10.02
N LEU A 146 -10.49 -5.35 -9.36
CA LEU A 146 -10.67 -4.02 -9.94
C LEU A 146 -9.67 -3.75 -11.07
N PHE A 147 -8.42 -4.20 -10.89
CA PHE A 147 -7.31 -3.94 -11.82
C PHE A 147 -7.16 -5.01 -12.93
N ASP A 148 -7.75 -6.19 -12.77
CA ASP A 148 -7.71 -7.29 -13.76
C ASP A 148 -8.60 -7.09 -15.00
N GLY A 149 -9.10 -5.87 -15.23
CA GLY A 149 -9.76 -5.50 -16.49
C GLY A 149 -11.24 -5.89 -16.61
N GLU A 150 -11.94 -6.01 -15.47
CA GLU A 150 -13.36 -6.38 -15.45
C GLU A 150 -14.29 -5.34 -16.11
N CYS A 151 -15.44 -5.84 -16.61
CA CYS A 151 -16.53 -5.07 -17.23
C CYS A 151 -17.04 -3.92 -16.31
N PRO A 152 -17.49 -2.76 -16.85
CA PRO A 152 -17.94 -1.61 -16.05
C PRO A 152 -18.94 -1.93 -14.92
N ASP A 153 -19.91 -2.81 -15.15
CA ASP A 153 -20.93 -3.18 -14.14
C ASP A 153 -20.30 -3.86 -12.93
N LYS A 154 -19.29 -4.72 -13.16
CA LYS A 154 -18.53 -5.36 -12.08
C LYS A 154 -17.66 -4.38 -11.33
N ARG A 155 -17.10 -3.37 -12.02
CA ARG A 155 -16.29 -2.31 -11.37
C ARG A 155 -17.11 -1.53 -10.35
N ALA A 156 -18.37 -1.22 -10.66
CA ALA A 156 -19.26 -0.53 -9.72
C ALA A 156 -19.51 -1.39 -8.46
N ILE A 157 -19.75 -2.68 -8.62
CA ILE A 157 -19.93 -3.64 -7.51
C ILE A 157 -18.66 -3.72 -6.66
N ILE A 158 -17.48 -3.85 -7.28
CA ILE A 158 -16.19 -3.93 -6.57
C ILE A 158 -15.92 -2.65 -5.77
N LYS A 159 -16.18 -1.46 -6.35
CA LYS A 159 -16.07 -0.19 -5.63
C LYS A 159 -17.03 -0.11 -4.44
N SER A 160 -18.26 -0.59 -4.61
CA SER A 160 -19.23 -0.69 -3.51
C SER A 160 -18.72 -1.61 -2.39
N ASN A 161 -18.16 -2.77 -2.74
CA ASN A 161 -17.56 -3.69 -1.76
C ASN A 161 -16.37 -3.05 -1.02
N LEU A 162 -15.50 -2.34 -1.73
CA LEU A 162 -14.40 -1.59 -1.11
C LEU A 162 -14.95 -0.52 -0.15
N GLY A 163 -16.01 0.19 -0.52
CA GLY A 163 -16.70 1.13 0.37
C GLY A 163 -17.27 0.47 1.62
N ALA A 164 -17.88 -0.71 1.50
CA ALA A 164 -18.39 -1.47 2.64
C ALA A 164 -17.26 -2.01 3.55
N LEU A 165 -16.15 -2.46 2.98
CA LEU A 165 -14.98 -2.94 3.75
C LEU A 165 -14.25 -1.80 4.45
N SER A 166 -14.33 -0.59 3.93
CA SER A 166 -13.68 0.60 4.47
C SER A 166 -14.61 1.51 5.26
N SER A 167 -15.87 1.12 5.50
CA SER A 167 -16.90 2.01 6.04
C SER A 167 -16.58 2.59 7.42
N GLU A 168 -15.74 1.91 8.20
CA GLU A 168 -15.30 2.33 9.53
C GLU A 168 -14.04 3.21 9.50
N PHE A 169 -13.49 3.52 8.33
CA PHE A 169 -12.31 4.38 8.17
C PHE A 169 -12.70 5.87 8.19
N TYR A 170 -13.50 6.26 9.18
CA TYR A 170 -14.13 7.57 9.27
C TYR A 170 -13.13 8.72 9.30
N ARG A 171 -12.04 8.59 10.08
CA ARG A 171 -11.02 9.64 10.20
C ARG A 171 -10.28 9.82 8.87
N PHE A 172 -9.91 8.71 8.26
CA PHE A 172 -9.25 8.69 6.96
C PHE A 172 -10.12 9.30 5.86
N HIS A 173 -11.38 8.88 5.72
CA HIS A 173 -12.28 9.41 4.68
C HIS A 173 -12.49 10.92 4.82
N LYS A 174 -12.67 11.43 6.04
CA LYS A 174 -12.79 12.86 6.31
C LYS A 174 -11.52 13.64 5.93
N ALA A 175 -10.35 13.13 6.30
CA ALA A 175 -9.08 13.76 5.96
C ALA A 175 -8.81 13.73 4.45
N LEU A 176 -9.16 12.62 3.80
CA LEU A 176 -9.04 12.44 2.35
C LEU A 176 -9.93 13.40 1.56
N GLU A 177 -11.17 13.61 1.99
CA GLU A 177 -12.06 14.60 1.38
C GLU A 177 -11.46 16.01 1.46
N THR A 178 -10.95 16.39 2.65
CA THR A 178 -10.29 17.69 2.85
C THR A 178 -9.07 17.84 1.94
N TYR A 179 -8.25 16.79 1.83
CA TYR A 179 -7.08 16.77 0.95
C TYR A 179 -7.46 16.95 -0.53
N ARG A 180 -8.49 16.22 -1.01
CA ARG A 180 -8.97 16.32 -2.39
C ARG A 180 -9.48 17.74 -2.71
N GLN A 181 -10.23 18.37 -1.79
CA GLN A 181 -10.68 19.76 -1.95
C GLN A 181 -9.51 20.75 -2.07
N GLN A 182 -8.43 20.56 -1.30
CA GLN A 182 -7.24 21.41 -1.37
C GLN A 182 -6.48 21.24 -2.70
N LEU A 183 -6.39 20.01 -3.22
CA LEU A 183 -5.78 19.74 -4.53
C LEU A 183 -6.53 20.43 -5.66
N GLU A 184 -7.87 20.36 -5.65
CA GLU A 184 -8.71 21.03 -6.64
C GLU A 184 -8.52 22.55 -6.61
N GLN A 185 -8.49 23.15 -5.42
CA GLN A 185 -8.24 24.59 -5.26
C GLN A 185 -6.85 25.01 -5.76
N THR A 186 -5.83 24.18 -5.54
CA THR A 186 -4.46 24.45 -5.99
C THR A 186 -4.29 24.25 -7.50
N SER A 187 -5.14 23.43 -8.13
CA SER A 187 -5.12 23.16 -9.57
C SER A 187 -5.88 24.22 -10.39
N LEU A 188 -6.61 25.12 -9.72
CA LEU A 188 -7.38 26.23 -10.32
C LEU A 188 -6.63 27.58 -10.27
N VAL A 189 -5.41 27.60 -9.73
CA VAL A 189 -4.51 28.77 -9.64
C VAL A 189 -3.31 28.55 -10.55
#